data_AF-A0A2S8BAN5-F1
#
_entry.id   AF-A0A2S8BAN5-F1
#
_cell.length_a   1.000
_cell.length_b   1.000
_cell.length_c   1.000
_cell.angle_alpha   90.00
_cell.angle_beta   90.00
_cell.angle_gamma   90.00
#
_symmetry.space_group_name_H-M   'P 1'
#
loop_
_entity.id
_entity.type
_entity.pdbx_description
1 polymer ?
#
loop_
_entity_poly.entity_id
_entity_poly.type
_entity_poly.pdbx_seq_one_letter_code
_entity_poly.pdbx_strand_id
1 'polypeptide(L)'
;MSIPSDYDPAIPLRQATEIYGVSRGTLGKWRQEVGYKGTPGALAPWTDIEDQQLRANFNTLTYDQLAALIGRSACAIRSRAVAMGMRKASTQFQPDRRAKFEGQRAKGYADLAAEYVRCHDRVAIFRCDADGTPNPKGQCWRYGHAVLTEGELFAKAERKGWRADAWKELAA
;
A
#
# COMPACT_ATOMS: atom_id res chain seq x y z
N MET A 1 24.07 3.62 26.90
CA MET A 1 24.43 2.21 27.15
C MET A 1 25.69 1.95 26.37
N SER A 2 26.77 1.60 27.07
CA SER A 2 28.05 1.28 26.43
C SER A 2 27.94 0.00 25.61
N ILE A 3 28.69 -0.07 24.51
CA ILE A 3 28.75 -1.25 23.64
C ILE A 3 29.48 -2.37 24.41
N PRO A 4 28.91 -3.57 24.54
CA PRO A 4 29.61 -4.73 25.08
C PRO A 4 30.87 -5.05 24.27
N SER A 5 31.96 -5.43 24.93
CA SER A 5 33.25 -5.75 24.27
C SER A 5 33.18 -6.97 23.35
N ASP A 6 32.19 -7.83 23.55
CA ASP A 6 31.87 -9.03 22.77
C ASP A 6 30.77 -8.80 21.72
N TYR A 7 30.44 -7.54 21.42
CA TYR A 7 29.41 -7.21 20.44
C TYR A 7 29.88 -7.52 19.01
N ASP A 8 29.26 -8.52 18.38
CA ASP A 8 29.45 -8.80 16.95
C ASP A 8 28.37 -8.07 16.11
N PRO A 9 28.75 -7.05 15.31
CA PRO A 9 27.79 -6.30 14.49
C PRO A 9 27.22 -7.12 13.32
N ALA A 10 27.81 -8.26 12.96
CA ALA A 10 27.36 -9.11 11.88
C ALA A 10 26.13 -9.97 12.23
N ILE A 11 25.88 -10.23 13.52
CA ILE A 11 24.72 -11.03 13.97
C ILE A 11 23.41 -10.31 13.59
N PRO A 12 22.40 -10.97 12.96
CA PRO A 12 21.12 -10.35 12.64
C PRO A 12 20.47 -9.66 13.84
N LEU A 13 19.90 -8.47 13.64
CA LEU A 13 19.39 -7.65 14.75
C LEU A 13 18.38 -8.37 15.65
N ARG A 14 17.56 -9.26 15.07
CA ARG A 14 16.59 -10.08 15.83
C ARG A 14 17.29 -11.05 16.79
N GLN A 15 18.33 -11.71 16.34
CA GLN A 15 19.09 -12.64 17.17
C GLN A 15 19.93 -11.87 18.21
N ALA A 16 20.49 -10.72 17.81
CA ALA A 16 21.22 -9.85 18.73
C ALA A 16 20.32 -9.26 19.84
N THR A 17 19.01 -9.04 19.60
CA THR A 17 18.10 -8.64 20.68
C THR A 17 17.93 -9.73 21.74
N GLU A 18 17.97 -11.00 21.34
CA GLU A 18 17.84 -12.15 22.25
C GLU A 18 19.14 -12.37 23.04
N ILE A 19 20.30 -12.23 22.39
CA ILE A 19 21.62 -12.42 23.02
C ILE A 19 21.94 -11.30 24.01
N TYR A 20 21.80 -10.05 23.58
CA TYR A 20 22.23 -8.89 24.37
C TYR A 20 21.09 -8.25 25.19
N GLY A 21 19.86 -8.74 25.05
CA GLY A 21 18.69 -8.25 25.81
C GLY A 21 18.32 -6.79 25.55
N VAL A 22 18.79 -6.20 24.44
CA VAL A 22 18.58 -4.79 24.10
C VAL A 22 17.63 -4.61 22.92
N SER A 23 17.04 -3.41 22.79
CA SER A 23 16.13 -3.09 21.68
C SER A 23 16.86 -3.05 20.33
N ARG A 24 16.14 -3.34 19.24
CA ARG A 24 16.65 -3.25 17.86
C ARG A 24 17.21 -1.86 17.51
N GLY A 25 16.63 -0.80 18.08
CA GLY A 25 17.09 0.57 17.89
C GLY A 25 18.45 0.84 18.56
N THR A 26 18.67 0.27 19.75
CA THR A 26 19.95 0.35 20.47
C THR A 26 21.06 -0.35 19.69
N LEU A 27 20.79 -1.56 19.18
CA LEU A 27 21.72 -2.31 18.34
C LEU A 27 22.04 -1.58 17.03
N GLY A 28 21.07 -0.86 16.45
CA GLY A 28 21.30 -0.02 15.28
C GLY A 28 22.29 1.10 15.53
N LYS A 29 22.23 1.74 16.71
CA LYS A 29 23.19 2.77 17.14
C LYS A 29 24.58 2.18 17.37
N TRP A 30 24.67 1.03 18.04
CA TRP A 30 25.95 0.35 18.24
C TRP A 30 26.63 0.00 16.93
N ARG A 31 25.89 -0.45 15.90
CA ARG A 31 26.44 -0.66 14.56
C ARG A 31 26.99 0.61 13.91
N GLN A 32 26.32 1.74 14.09
CA GLN A 32 26.80 3.03 13.58
C GLN A 32 28.06 3.49 14.32
N GLU A 33 28.11 3.33 15.64
CA GLU A 33 29.27 3.69 16.48
C GLU A 33 30.51 2.85 16.16
N VAL A 34 30.35 1.55 15.89
CA VAL A 34 31.48 0.70 15.43
C VAL A 34 31.78 0.84 13.94
N GLY A 35 31.07 1.73 13.23
CA GLY A 35 31.30 1.98 11.80
C GLY A 35 30.89 0.82 10.87
N TYR A 36 30.03 -0.09 11.33
CA TYR A 36 29.54 -1.22 10.54
C TYR A 36 28.60 -0.71 9.43
N LYS A 37 29.15 -0.62 8.20
CA LYS A 37 28.41 -0.22 6.99
C LYS A 37 27.68 -1.38 6.30
N GLY A 38 27.74 -2.58 6.88
CA GLY A 38 26.97 -3.73 6.41
C GLY A 38 25.52 -3.65 6.85
N THR A 39 24.60 -4.10 6.01
CA THR A 39 23.41 -4.78 6.55
C THR A 39 23.76 -6.26 6.49
N PRO A 40 23.62 -7.05 7.56
CA PRO A 40 23.79 -8.49 7.48
C PRO A 40 22.87 -9.00 6.36
N GLY A 41 23.45 -9.47 5.26
CA GLY A 41 22.74 -9.98 4.08
C GLY A 41 22.37 -9.00 2.95
N ALA A 42 22.64 -7.69 3.01
CA ALA A 42 22.26 -6.76 1.91
C ALA A 42 23.33 -6.54 0.82
N LEU A 43 24.59 -6.93 1.04
CA LEU A 43 25.68 -6.70 0.08
C LEU A 43 26.46 -7.96 -0.29
N ALA A 44 26.17 -9.10 0.33
CA ALA A 44 26.79 -10.36 -0.08
C ALA A 44 26.18 -10.80 -1.43
N PRO A 45 27.00 -11.11 -2.45
CA PRO A 45 26.50 -11.70 -3.69
C PRO A 45 25.75 -13.00 -3.36
N TRP A 46 24.73 -13.31 -4.15
CA TRP A 46 24.02 -14.58 -4.01
C TRP A 46 24.94 -15.71 -4.43
N THR A 47 25.09 -16.72 -3.57
CA THR A 47 25.87 -17.92 -3.87
C THR A 47 24.99 -18.96 -4.56
N ASP A 48 25.62 -19.85 -5.33
CA ASP A 48 24.90 -20.94 -6.01
C ASP A 48 24.16 -21.87 -5.03
N ILE A 49 24.71 -22.03 -3.82
CA ILE A 49 24.08 -22.82 -2.75
C ILE A 49 22.79 -22.15 -2.26
N GLU A 50 22.80 -20.83 -2.05
CA GLU A 50 21.61 -20.07 -1.64
C GLU A 50 20.52 -20.13 -2.73
N ASP A 51 20.91 -20.03 -4.00
CA ASP A 51 19.98 -20.18 -5.13
C ASP A 51 19.40 -21.60 -5.23
N GLN A 52 20.21 -22.62 -4.98
CA GLN A 52 19.75 -24.01 -4.96
C GLN A 52 18.79 -24.27 -3.80
N GLN A 53 19.10 -23.77 -2.61
CA GLN A 53 18.23 -23.85 -1.43
C GLN A 53 16.90 -23.12 -1.67
N LEU A 54 16.96 -21.93 -2.28
CA LEU A 54 15.78 -21.19 -2.67
C LEU A 54 14.96 -21.98 -3.68
N ARG A 55 15.58 -22.51 -4.75
CA ARG A 55 14.89 -23.28 -5.79
C ARG A 55 14.22 -24.54 -5.25
N ALA A 56 14.90 -25.28 -4.39
CA ALA A 56 14.40 -26.53 -3.81
C ALA A 56 13.19 -26.30 -2.88
N ASN A 57 13.17 -25.19 -2.14
CA ASN A 57 12.18 -24.94 -1.10
C ASN A 57 11.11 -23.89 -1.47
N PHE A 58 11.24 -23.24 -2.62
CA PHE A 58 10.40 -22.09 -3.01
C PHE A 58 8.90 -22.40 -2.98
N ASN A 59 8.50 -23.57 -3.49
CA ASN A 59 7.08 -23.94 -3.55
C ASN A 59 6.54 -24.42 -2.20
N THR A 60 7.40 -24.94 -1.33
CA THR A 60 7.02 -25.60 -0.08
C THR A 60 7.00 -24.66 1.11
N LEU A 61 7.95 -23.72 1.18
CA LEU A 61 8.15 -22.83 2.33
C LEU A 61 7.64 -21.41 2.06
N THR A 62 7.19 -20.73 3.11
CA THR A 62 6.89 -19.28 3.07
C THR A 62 8.18 -18.45 2.97
N TYR A 63 8.06 -17.19 2.55
CA TYR A 63 9.22 -16.28 2.48
C TYR A 63 9.91 -16.08 3.83
N ASP A 64 9.16 -16.11 4.94
CA ASP A 64 9.72 -15.97 6.29
C ASP A 64 10.47 -17.23 6.74
N GLN A 65 9.99 -18.41 6.35
CA GLN A 65 10.70 -19.68 6.59
C GLN A 65 11.96 -19.77 5.74
N LEU A 66 11.90 -19.37 4.46
CA LEU A 66 13.07 -19.27 3.60
C LEU A 66 14.09 -18.26 4.15
N ALA A 67 13.61 -17.16 4.73
CA ALA A 67 14.46 -16.16 5.38
C ALA A 67 15.24 -16.75 6.56
N ALA A 68 14.56 -17.53 7.40
CA ALA A 68 15.22 -18.24 8.50
C ALA A 68 16.21 -19.30 7.99
N LEU A 69 15.88 -20.02 6.92
CA LEU A 69 16.72 -21.09 6.36
C LEU A 69 18.00 -20.56 5.70
N ILE A 70 17.89 -19.52 4.88
CA ILE A 70 18.99 -18.98 4.08
C ILE A 70 19.79 -17.91 4.86
N GLY A 71 19.22 -17.38 5.95
CA GLY A 71 19.86 -16.32 6.74
C GLY A 71 19.78 -14.93 6.09
N ARG A 72 18.84 -14.73 5.14
CA ARG A 72 18.58 -13.45 4.48
C ARG A 72 17.19 -12.93 4.80
N SER A 73 16.92 -11.65 4.54
CA SER A 73 15.59 -11.09 4.77
C SER A 73 14.56 -11.66 3.78
N ALA A 74 13.30 -11.77 4.21
CA ALA A 74 12.19 -12.22 3.36
C ALA A 74 12.03 -11.34 2.09
N CYS A 75 12.34 -10.04 2.22
CA CYS A 75 12.36 -9.11 1.08
C CYS A 75 13.47 -9.45 0.08
N ALA A 76 14.70 -9.72 0.56
CA ALA A 76 15.81 -10.12 -0.30
C ALA A 76 15.52 -11.42 -1.05
N ILE A 77 14.91 -12.40 -0.38
CA ILE A 77 14.50 -13.67 -0.99
C ILE A 77 13.41 -13.47 -2.04
N ARG A 78 12.40 -12.64 -1.75
CA ARG A 78 11.37 -12.28 -2.74
C ARG A 78 12.02 -11.63 -3.97
N SER A 79 12.90 -10.66 -3.78
CA SER A 79 13.59 -9.98 -4.88
C SER A 79 14.45 -10.95 -5.70
N ARG A 80 15.15 -11.88 -5.04
CA ARG A 80 15.95 -12.89 -5.73
C ARG A 80 15.10 -13.89 -6.49
N ALA A 81 14.00 -14.37 -5.90
CA ALA A 81 13.05 -15.25 -6.58
C ALA A 81 12.50 -14.60 -7.86
N VAL A 82 12.14 -13.32 -7.79
CA VAL A 82 11.71 -12.54 -8.97
C VAL A 82 12.82 -12.45 -10.01
N ALA A 83 14.06 -12.16 -9.60
CA ALA A 83 15.21 -12.11 -10.51
C ALA A 83 15.51 -13.46 -11.17
N MET A 84 15.24 -14.57 -10.49
CA MET A 84 15.34 -15.94 -11.03
C MET A 84 14.09 -16.39 -11.81
N GLY A 85 13.10 -15.50 -12.00
CA GLY A 85 11.86 -15.82 -12.72
C GLY A 85 10.89 -16.73 -11.94
N MET A 86 11.15 -16.99 -10.67
CA MET A 86 10.30 -17.83 -9.83
C MET A 86 9.10 -17.03 -9.32
N ARG A 87 7.89 -17.51 -9.61
CA ARG A 87 6.65 -16.92 -9.11
C ARG A 87 5.81 -18.01 -8.47
N LYS A 88 5.35 -17.79 -7.24
CA LYS A 88 4.30 -18.63 -6.68
C LYS A 88 3.04 -18.36 -7.48
N ALA A 89 2.31 -19.41 -7.85
CA ALA A 89 0.97 -19.25 -8.39
C ALA A 89 0.17 -18.42 -7.37
N SER A 90 -0.22 -17.20 -7.76
CA SER A 90 -1.16 -16.44 -6.96
C SER A 90 -2.48 -17.20 -7.03
N THR A 91 -2.79 -18.00 -6.01
CA THR A 91 -3.99 -18.83 -5.97
C THR A 91 -5.29 -18.03 -5.96
N GLN A 92 -5.22 -16.71 -5.92
CA GLN A 92 -6.36 -15.82 -6.11
C GLN A 92 -5.99 -14.66 -7.03
N PHE A 93 -6.72 -14.57 -8.14
CA PHE A 93 -7.00 -13.29 -8.77
C PHE A 93 -7.52 -12.37 -7.66
N GLN A 94 -6.77 -11.31 -7.32
CA GLN A 94 -7.30 -10.33 -6.39
C GLN A 94 -8.45 -9.63 -7.12
N PRO A 95 -9.70 -9.74 -6.62
CA PRO A 95 -10.79 -8.99 -7.22
C PRO A 95 -10.42 -7.50 -7.14
N ASP A 96 -10.79 -6.74 -8.16
CA ASP A 96 -10.67 -5.28 -8.10
C ASP A 96 -11.36 -4.79 -6.83
N ARG A 97 -10.57 -4.26 -5.89
CA ARG A 97 -11.05 -3.73 -4.60
C ARG A 97 -11.72 -2.38 -4.77
N ARG A 98 -11.63 -1.75 -5.94
CA ARG A 98 -12.41 -0.55 -6.24
C ARG A 98 -13.88 -0.92 -6.15
N ALA A 99 -14.65 -0.09 -5.46
CA ALA A 99 -16.09 -0.24 -5.45
C ALA A 99 -16.59 -0.22 -6.91
N LYS A 100 -17.28 -1.30 -7.30
CA LYS A 100 -17.93 -1.37 -8.61
C LYS A 100 -19.24 -0.59 -8.53
N PHE A 101 -19.28 0.55 -9.19
CA PHE A 101 -20.48 1.38 -9.27
C PHE A 101 -21.32 0.98 -10.49
N GLU A 102 -21.88 -0.23 -10.47
CA GLU A 102 -22.77 -0.69 -11.53
C GLU A 102 -24.05 0.17 -11.56
N GLY A 103 -24.31 0.82 -12.69
CA GLY A 103 -25.67 1.22 -13.09
C GLY A 103 -26.30 2.44 -12.42
N GLN A 104 -25.56 3.34 -11.77
CA GLN A 104 -26.13 4.64 -11.36
C GLN A 104 -26.14 5.62 -12.54
N ARG A 105 -27.13 5.50 -13.44
CA ARG A 105 -27.50 6.62 -14.32
C ARG A 105 -27.85 7.82 -13.43
N ALA A 106 -27.42 9.03 -13.78
CA ALA A 106 -27.77 10.24 -13.05
C ALA A 106 -29.30 10.33 -12.88
N LYS A 107 -29.80 10.25 -11.63
CA LYS A 107 -31.25 10.25 -11.33
C LYS A 107 -31.78 11.64 -10.99
N GLY A 108 -30.90 12.65 -10.97
CA GLY A 108 -31.28 14.02 -10.66
C GLY A 108 -30.11 14.99 -10.78
N TYR A 109 -30.39 16.22 -10.40
CA TYR A 109 -29.49 17.36 -10.54
C TYR A 109 -28.15 17.17 -9.84
N ALA A 110 -28.17 16.66 -8.61
CA ALA A 110 -26.97 16.38 -7.83
C ALA A 110 -26.08 15.29 -8.45
N ASP A 111 -26.67 14.32 -9.15
CA ASP A 111 -25.88 13.29 -9.82
C ASP A 111 -25.18 13.84 -11.07
N LEU A 112 -25.80 14.79 -11.78
CA LEU A 112 -25.17 15.51 -12.89
C LEU A 112 -24.00 16.38 -12.38
N ALA A 113 -24.18 17.07 -11.25
CA ALA A 113 -23.09 17.81 -10.61
C ALA A 113 -21.94 16.87 -10.20
N ALA A 114 -22.26 15.71 -9.61
CA ALA A 114 -21.28 14.71 -9.23
C ALA A 114 -20.49 14.19 -10.44
N GLU A 115 -21.19 13.91 -11.54
CA GLU A 115 -20.57 13.46 -12.80
C GLU A 115 -19.68 14.54 -13.41
N TYR A 116 -20.13 15.80 -13.42
CA TYR A 116 -19.33 16.93 -13.87
C TYR A 116 -18.02 17.05 -13.08
N VAL A 117 -18.10 17.06 -11.74
CA VAL A 117 -16.90 17.15 -10.89
C VAL A 117 -16.01 15.93 -11.05
N ARG A 118 -16.57 14.72 -11.22
CA ARG A 118 -15.81 13.49 -11.48
C ARG A 118 -14.99 13.60 -12.77
N CYS A 119 -15.60 14.09 -13.85
CA CYS A 119 -14.92 14.30 -15.13
C CYS A 119 -13.86 15.41 -15.04
N HIS A 120 -14.17 16.51 -14.36
CA HIS A 120 -13.26 17.66 -14.24
C HIS A 120 -12.03 17.35 -13.37
N ASP A 121 -12.23 16.76 -12.19
CA ASP A 121 -11.15 16.53 -11.21
C ASP A 121 -10.46 15.18 -11.37
N ARG A 122 -11.04 14.27 -12.17
CA ARG A 122 -10.60 12.86 -12.27
C ARG A 122 -10.53 12.15 -10.92
N VAL A 123 -11.36 12.58 -9.97
CA VAL A 123 -11.51 11.98 -8.64
C VAL A 123 -12.78 11.13 -8.62
N ALA A 124 -12.72 9.97 -7.98
CA ALA A 124 -13.90 9.14 -7.78
C ALA A 124 -14.93 9.86 -6.90
N ILE A 125 -16.15 10.01 -7.42
CA ILE A 125 -17.30 10.57 -6.71
C ILE A 125 -18.46 9.61 -6.79
N PHE A 126 -19.07 9.29 -5.65
CA PHE A 126 -20.20 8.35 -5.58
C PHE A 126 -21.10 8.65 -4.38
N ARG A 127 -22.36 8.19 -4.44
CA ARG A 127 -23.31 8.35 -3.33
C ARG A 127 -22.90 7.52 -2.11
N CYS A 128 -23.03 8.12 -0.94
CA CYS A 128 -22.67 7.53 0.35
C CYS A 128 -23.61 8.04 1.45
N ASP A 129 -23.60 7.33 2.58
CA ASP A 129 -24.19 7.81 3.84
C ASP A 129 -23.32 8.91 4.47
N ALA A 130 -23.82 9.53 5.55
CA ALA A 130 -23.09 10.58 6.27
C ALA A 130 -21.69 10.14 6.75
N ASP A 131 -21.55 8.84 7.07
CA ASP A 131 -20.29 8.23 7.50
C ASP A 131 -19.30 7.96 6.35
N GLY A 132 -19.71 8.20 5.09
CA GLY A 132 -18.89 7.98 3.90
C GLY A 132 -18.91 6.55 3.37
N THR A 133 -19.70 5.66 3.97
CA THR A 133 -19.94 4.31 3.46
C THR A 133 -20.71 4.36 2.14
N PRO A 134 -20.29 3.64 1.08
CA PRO A 134 -20.99 3.66 -0.21
C PRO A 134 -22.45 3.19 -0.08
N ASN A 135 -23.39 4.03 -0.50
CA ASN A 135 -24.82 3.71 -0.49
C ASN A 135 -25.49 4.38 -1.70
N PRO A 136 -26.07 3.61 -2.64
CA PRO A 136 -26.76 4.14 -3.82
C PRO A 136 -27.93 5.09 -3.52
N LYS A 137 -28.54 4.96 -2.34
CA LYS A 137 -29.65 5.81 -1.88
C LYS A 137 -29.21 6.88 -0.88
N GLY A 138 -27.90 6.99 -0.63
CA GLY A 138 -27.34 7.98 0.26
C GLY A 138 -27.61 9.41 -0.21
N GLN A 139 -27.76 10.32 0.75
CA GLN A 139 -27.99 11.75 0.52
C GLN A 139 -26.69 12.56 0.46
N CYS A 140 -25.53 11.90 0.57
CA CYS A 140 -24.21 12.53 0.52
C CYS A 140 -23.37 11.94 -0.62
N TRP A 141 -22.28 12.63 -0.98
CA TRP A 141 -21.35 12.20 -2.01
C TRP A 141 -19.92 12.13 -1.47
N ARG A 142 -19.28 10.99 -1.62
CA ARG A 142 -17.89 10.80 -1.26
C ARG A 142 -17.02 11.46 -2.33
N TYR A 143 -16.11 12.33 -1.93
CA TYR A 143 -15.09 12.93 -2.78
C TYR A 143 -13.72 12.64 -2.16
N GLY A 144 -13.00 11.64 -2.68
CA GLY A 144 -11.74 11.20 -2.09
C GLY A 144 -11.90 10.84 -0.60
N HIS A 145 -11.32 11.66 0.27
CA HIS A 145 -11.41 11.49 1.74
C HIS A 145 -12.51 12.32 2.42
N ALA A 146 -13.22 13.17 1.69
CA ALA A 146 -14.30 14.01 2.20
C ALA A 146 -15.69 13.42 1.88
N VAL A 147 -16.67 13.74 2.72
CA VAL A 147 -18.10 13.55 2.43
C VAL A 147 -18.68 14.93 2.16
N LEU A 148 -19.35 15.08 1.03
CA LEU A 148 -19.99 16.31 0.59
C LEU A 148 -21.50 16.15 0.70
N THR A 149 -22.15 17.14 1.27
CA THR A 149 -23.61 17.34 1.14
C THR A 149 -23.96 17.78 -0.28
N GLU A 150 -25.25 17.75 -0.62
CA GLU A 150 -25.74 18.20 -1.92
C GLU A 150 -25.33 19.66 -2.23
N GLY A 151 -25.51 20.57 -1.27
CA GLY A 151 -25.15 21.98 -1.45
C GLY A 151 -23.64 22.20 -1.65
N GLU A 152 -22.80 21.45 -0.92
CA GLU A 152 -21.34 21.53 -1.07
C GLU A 152 -20.86 20.96 -2.41
N LEU A 153 -21.53 19.92 -2.89
CA LEU A 153 -21.27 19.35 -4.21
C LEU A 153 -21.60 20.35 -5.31
N PHE A 154 -22.76 21.01 -5.22
CA PHE A 154 -23.14 22.07 -6.15
C PHE A 154 -22.17 23.25 -6.13
N ALA A 155 -21.87 23.80 -4.95
CA ALA A 155 -20.90 24.89 -4.82
C ALA A 155 -19.52 24.51 -5.36
N LYS A 156 -19.15 23.23 -5.29
CA LYS A 156 -17.91 22.73 -5.88
C LYS A 156 -17.97 22.62 -7.40
N ALA A 157 -19.08 22.16 -7.94
CA ALA A 157 -19.30 22.10 -9.38
C ALA A 157 -19.33 23.52 -9.98
N GLU A 158 -20.02 24.46 -9.33
CA GLU A 158 -20.12 25.87 -9.77
C GLU A 158 -18.76 26.56 -9.81
N ARG A 159 -17.91 26.35 -8.81
CA ARG A 159 -16.52 26.85 -8.82
C ARG A 159 -15.69 26.35 -10.00
N LYS A 160 -16.11 25.24 -10.64
CA LYS A 160 -15.46 24.64 -11.81
C LYS A 160 -16.13 25.04 -13.12
N GLY A 161 -17.12 25.93 -13.07
CA GLY A 161 -17.86 26.40 -14.24
C GLY A 161 -19.13 25.60 -14.55
N TRP A 162 -19.58 24.72 -13.64
CA TRP A 162 -20.88 24.09 -13.79
C TRP A 162 -21.99 25.12 -13.58
N ARG A 163 -22.89 25.23 -14.55
CA ARG A 163 -24.05 26.12 -14.45
C ARG A 163 -25.30 25.27 -14.34
N ALA A 164 -25.82 25.19 -13.12
CA ALA A 164 -27.07 24.50 -12.84
C ALA A 164 -28.18 24.97 -13.78
N ASP A 165 -28.47 26.26 -13.88
CA ASP A 165 -29.62 26.76 -14.66
C ASP A 165 -29.34 27.11 -16.14
N ALA A 166 -28.19 26.72 -16.70
CA ALA A 166 -27.85 27.08 -18.08
C ALA A 166 -28.87 26.58 -19.13
N TRP A 167 -29.62 25.51 -18.83
CA TRP A 167 -30.67 25.01 -19.73
C TRP A 167 -31.91 25.92 -19.75
N LYS A 168 -32.18 26.68 -18.68
CA LYS A 168 -33.32 27.63 -18.63
C LYS A 168 -33.05 28.87 -19.48
N GLU A 169 -31.80 29.31 -19.56
CA GLU A 169 -31.38 30.43 -20.43
C GLU A 169 -31.49 30.07 -21.93
N LEU A 170 -31.37 28.79 -22.29
CA LEU A 170 -31.49 28.30 -23.67
C LEU A 170 -32.94 28.05 -24.12
N ALA A 171 -33.90 28.07 -23.18
CA ALA A 171 -35.32 27.80 -23.43
C ALA A 171 -36.20 29.06 -23.41
N ALA A 172 -35.59 30.24 -23.23
CA ALA A 172 -36.21 31.57 -23.33
C ALA A 172 -35.91 32.20 -24.70
#